data_AF-A0A1C6VMS1-F1
#
_entry.id   AF-A0A1C6VMS1-F1
#
_cell.length_a   1.000
_cell.length_b   1.000
_cell.length_c   1.000
_cell.angle_alpha   90.00
_cell.angle_beta   90.00
_cell.angle_gamma   90.00
#
_symmetry.space_group_name_H-M   'P 1'
#
loop_
_entity.id
_entity.type
_entity.pdbx_description
1 polymer ?
#
loop_
_entity_poly.entity_id
_entity_poly.type
_entity_poly.pdbx_seq_one_letter_code
_entity_poly.pdbx_strand_id
1 'polypeptide(L)'
;MREGSNRNPWSRRTAAVGGAALSALVLGQLALTGPVAAVPGLSIKTTTGPSNSVAKSQNATCPAGTKVIGGGGAITGSGLGQVGMDIMRPLVGSDAYSVTGREDENGVAGNWAVTASALCATPPPGLVTVSGSSAPSFGTSNWFEKSCPAGKHAIGVGGAVVGASNSEVILEDLRINQNSVVVAGAEDGTGFADTWWLDATAICADPLPGEQRVIDDSVYSSAGVQSVTATCPPGTRVHGVGGEILGGDGQVRLTEMRATSSTVVTVRAMEDENGFSGNWKVRAYAVCAN
;
A
#
# COMPACT_ATOMS: atom_id res chain seq x y z
N MET A 1 -27.39 -53.58 -60.52
CA MET A 1 -27.13 -52.28 -59.87
C MET A 1 -26.34 -51.42 -60.85
N ARG A 2 -27.03 -50.39 -61.39
CA ARG A 2 -26.63 -49.13 -62.04
C ARG A 2 -25.26 -49.07 -62.74
N GLU A 3 -25.22 -48.96 -64.08
CA GLU A 3 -25.32 -47.70 -64.87
C GLU A 3 -24.19 -46.71 -64.53
N GLY A 4 -23.40 -46.14 -65.45
CA GLY A 4 -23.41 -46.12 -66.91
C GLY A 4 -22.59 -44.90 -67.39
N SER A 5 -22.04 -45.03 -68.60
CA SER A 5 -21.77 -43.97 -69.58
C SER A 5 -20.71 -42.87 -69.33
N ASN A 6 -19.56 -43.02 -70.01
CA ASN A 6 -19.12 -42.24 -71.19
C ASN A 6 -19.42 -40.73 -71.25
N ARG A 7 -18.37 -39.90 -71.47
CA ARG A 7 -18.21 -38.95 -72.60
C ARG A 7 -17.13 -37.88 -72.31
N ASN A 8 -16.11 -37.84 -73.17
CA ASN A 8 -15.39 -36.60 -73.55
C ASN A 8 -16.26 -35.91 -74.62
N PRO A 9 -16.42 -34.57 -74.67
CA PRO A 9 -15.48 -33.76 -75.48
C PRO A 9 -15.41 -32.23 -75.15
N TRP A 10 -14.54 -31.52 -75.89
CA TRP A 10 -14.53 -30.07 -76.15
C TRP A 10 -14.13 -29.14 -74.99
N SER A 11 -13.58 -27.94 -75.17
CA SER A 11 -12.83 -27.26 -76.23
C SER A 11 -12.48 -25.87 -75.63
N ARG A 12 -11.31 -25.32 -76.00
CA ARG A 12 -10.96 -23.88 -76.00
C ARG A 12 -11.04 -23.09 -74.67
N ARG A 13 -9.95 -22.41 -74.30
CA ARG A 13 -9.67 -20.99 -74.63
C ARG A 13 -8.53 -20.48 -73.74
N THR A 14 -7.49 -19.99 -74.40
CA THR A 14 -6.51 -19.04 -73.88
C THR A 14 -7.21 -17.77 -73.37
N ALA A 15 -6.87 -17.31 -72.17
CA ALA A 15 -7.18 -15.96 -71.71
C ALA A 15 -6.02 -15.41 -70.86
N ALA A 16 -5.72 -14.14 -71.12
CA ALA A 16 -4.50 -13.43 -70.80
C ALA A 16 -4.26 -13.21 -69.31
N VAL A 17 -2.98 -13.28 -68.92
CA VAL A 17 -2.41 -12.71 -67.71
C VAL A 17 -2.27 -11.20 -67.94
N GLY A 18 -2.86 -10.39 -67.06
CA GLY A 18 -2.79 -8.93 -67.15
C GLY A 18 -3.55 -8.23 -66.03
N GLY A 19 -3.28 -8.61 -64.78
CA GLY A 19 -3.80 -7.91 -63.60
C GLY A 19 -2.76 -6.92 -63.09
N ALA A 20 -2.99 -5.63 -63.34
CA ALA A 20 -2.20 -4.54 -62.76
C ALA A 20 -2.37 -4.52 -61.24
N ALA A 21 -1.26 -4.61 -60.51
CA ALA A 21 -1.23 -4.47 -59.06
C ALA A 21 -1.46 -3.00 -58.68
N LEU A 22 -2.63 -2.70 -58.10
CA LEU A 22 -2.90 -1.45 -57.39
C LEU A 22 -2.22 -1.51 -56.02
N SER A 23 -1.01 -0.98 -55.92
CA SER A 23 -0.33 -0.77 -54.64
C SER A 23 -0.97 0.43 -53.91
N ALA A 24 -1.93 0.16 -53.03
CA ALA A 24 -2.40 1.15 -52.07
C ALA A 24 -1.36 1.32 -50.95
N LEU A 25 -0.61 2.42 -50.98
CA LEU A 25 0.20 2.89 -49.85
C LEU A 25 -0.73 3.32 -48.71
N VAL A 26 -1.02 2.39 -47.79
CA VAL A 26 -1.59 2.73 -46.49
C VAL A 26 -0.46 3.31 -45.65
N LEU A 27 -0.41 4.64 -45.57
CA LEU A 27 0.38 5.34 -44.56
C LEU A 27 -0.25 5.04 -43.19
N GLY A 28 0.23 3.99 -42.53
CA GLY A 28 -0.11 3.72 -41.14
C GLY A 28 0.35 4.89 -40.27
N GLN A 29 -0.60 5.69 -39.79
CA GLN A 29 -0.33 6.66 -38.74
C GLN A 29 0.05 5.89 -37.47
N LEU A 30 1.36 5.81 -37.18
CA LEU A 30 1.85 5.48 -35.86
C LEU A 30 1.43 6.62 -34.93
N ALA A 31 0.26 6.48 -34.30
CA ALA A 31 -0.08 7.27 -33.14
C ALA A 31 0.95 6.91 -32.06
N LEU A 32 1.93 7.79 -31.86
CA LEU A 32 2.77 7.80 -30.67
C LEU A 32 1.84 8.11 -29.50
N THR A 33 1.25 7.07 -28.90
CA THR A 33 0.66 7.20 -27.59
C THR A 33 1.81 7.50 -26.65
N GLY A 34 1.98 8.78 -26.29
CA GLY A 34 2.83 9.15 -25.17
C GLY A 34 2.43 8.34 -23.93
N PRO A 35 3.34 8.12 -22.97
CA PRO A 35 2.99 7.44 -21.74
C PRO A 35 1.76 8.12 -21.14
N VAL A 36 0.69 7.35 -20.94
CA VAL A 36 -0.51 7.80 -20.22
C VAL A 36 0.00 8.36 -18.90
N ALA A 37 -0.27 9.65 -18.68
CA ALA A 37 0.28 10.42 -17.60
C ALA A 37 0.00 9.75 -16.26
N ALA A 38 0.94 9.94 -15.34
CA ALA A 38 0.77 9.68 -13.93
C ALA A 38 -0.58 10.13 -13.42
N VAL A 39 -1.11 9.45 -12.39
CA VAL A 39 -2.29 9.93 -11.68
C VAL A 39 -2.09 11.43 -11.40
N PRO A 40 -2.84 12.33 -12.08
CA PRO A 40 -2.48 13.73 -12.11
C PRO A 40 -2.50 14.34 -10.70
N GLY A 41 -1.64 15.33 -10.47
CA GLY A 41 -1.61 16.02 -9.19
C GLY A 41 -1.03 15.21 -8.02
N LEU A 42 -0.35 14.09 -8.29
CA LEU A 42 0.33 13.31 -7.25
C LEU A 42 1.33 14.17 -6.46
N SER A 43 1.11 14.26 -5.15
CA SER A 43 1.96 14.99 -4.22
C SER A 43 1.96 14.32 -2.85
N ILE A 44 3.06 14.51 -2.11
CA ILE A 44 3.19 14.06 -0.73
C ILE A 44 2.96 15.27 0.18
N LYS A 45 2.09 15.13 1.17
CA LYS A 45 1.84 16.14 2.21
C LYS A 45 2.18 15.56 3.56
N THR A 46 2.86 16.35 4.39
CA THR A 46 3.27 15.94 5.72
C THR A 46 2.87 16.99 6.75
N THR A 47 2.45 16.52 7.92
CA THR A 47 2.15 17.36 9.08
C THR A 47 2.82 16.75 10.30
N THR A 48 3.64 17.52 11.01
CA THR A 48 4.25 17.12 12.27
C THR A 48 3.53 17.80 13.43
N GLY A 49 3.14 16.99 14.41
CA GLY A 49 2.49 17.44 15.63
C GLY A 49 3.45 18.01 16.67
N PRO A 50 2.93 18.45 17.83
CA PRO A 50 3.74 18.88 18.94
C PRO A 50 4.60 17.72 19.48
N SER A 51 5.80 18.07 19.97
CA SER A 51 6.69 17.14 20.67
C SER A 51 6.42 17.20 22.18
N ASN A 52 5.72 16.20 22.70
CA ASN A 52 5.38 16.04 24.13
C ASN A 52 5.09 14.56 24.45
N SER A 53 5.00 14.20 25.73
CA SER A 53 4.69 12.83 26.19
C SER A 53 3.20 12.61 26.42
N VAL A 54 2.40 12.73 25.35
CA VAL A 54 0.95 12.51 25.38
C VAL A 54 0.53 11.81 24.09
N ALA A 55 -0.36 10.81 24.20
CA ALA A 55 -1.04 10.20 23.06
C ALA A 55 -1.63 11.26 22.13
N LYS A 56 -1.37 11.16 20.83
CA LYS A 56 -1.74 12.21 19.86
C LYS A 56 -2.04 11.65 18.48
N SER A 57 -2.99 12.28 17.81
CA SER A 57 -3.28 12.04 16.40
C SER A 57 -2.84 13.22 15.56
N GLN A 58 -2.22 12.96 14.41
CA GLN A 58 -1.84 13.97 13.44
C GLN A 58 -2.42 13.63 12.07
N ASN A 59 -2.86 14.68 11.36
CA ASN A 59 -3.52 14.56 10.08
C ASN A 59 -2.71 15.28 9.01
N ALA A 60 -2.39 14.56 7.93
CA ALA A 60 -1.90 15.16 6.70
C ALA A 60 -3.07 15.33 5.74
N THR A 61 -3.45 16.58 5.46
CA THR A 61 -4.59 16.90 4.60
C THR A 61 -4.15 17.20 3.17
N CYS A 62 -4.84 16.59 2.21
CA CYS A 62 -4.63 16.84 0.81
C CYS A 62 -5.17 18.21 0.37
N PRO A 63 -4.52 18.89 -0.60
CA PRO A 63 -5.01 20.14 -1.13
C PRO A 63 -6.43 20.02 -1.70
N ALA A 64 -7.16 21.14 -1.71
CA ALA A 64 -8.47 21.22 -2.34
C ALA A 64 -8.41 20.70 -3.79
N GLY A 65 -9.40 19.88 -4.17
CA GLY A 65 -9.47 19.26 -5.50
C GLY A 65 -8.67 17.97 -5.65
N THR A 66 -8.00 17.49 -4.60
CA THR A 66 -7.31 16.18 -4.58
C THR A 66 -7.88 15.28 -3.49
N LYS A 67 -7.69 13.97 -3.64
CA LYS A 67 -8.09 12.93 -2.70
C LYS A 67 -6.87 12.23 -2.10
N VAL A 68 -7.01 11.77 -0.86
CA VAL A 68 -6.04 10.86 -0.24
C VAL A 68 -6.14 9.50 -0.94
N ILE A 69 -5.03 9.01 -1.49
CA ILE A 69 -4.94 7.70 -2.14
C ILE A 69 -4.09 6.71 -1.34
N GLY A 70 -3.41 7.19 -0.31
CA GLY A 70 -2.57 6.41 0.60
C GLY A 70 -1.92 7.35 1.60
N GLY A 71 -1.12 6.80 2.51
CA GLY A 71 -0.42 7.61 3.49
C GLY A 71 0.39 6.74 4.43
N GLY A 72 0.89 7.38 5.48
CA GLY A 72 1.80 6.75 6.42
C GLY A 72 2.21 7.71 7.52
N GLY A 73 3.18 7.31 8.33
CA GLY A 73 3.64 8.12 9.45
C GLY A 73 5.06 7.85 9.88
N ALA A 74 5.53 8.66 10.81
CA ALA A 74 6.77 8.46 11.53
C ALA A 74 6.66 8.98 12.96
N ILE A 75 7.28 8.25 13.90
CA ILE A 75 7.59 8.70 15.25
C ILE A 75 8.99 9.29 15.27
N THR A 76 9.18 10.36 16.04
CA THR A 76 10.47 11.03 16.24
C THR A 76 10.65 11.43 17.69
N GLY A 77 11.90 11.63 18.13
CA GLY A 77 12.24 11.96 19.50
C GLY A 77 12.43 10.70 20.36
N SER A 78 12.05 10.80 21.64
CA SER A 78 12.34 9.75 22.63
C SER A 78 11.41 8.53 22.54
N GLY A 79 10.33 8.62 21.76
CA GLY A 79 9.33 7.55 21.65
C GLY A 79 9.67 6.44 20.65
N LEU A 80 10.88 6.41 20.08
CA LEU A 80 11.27 5.31 19.20
C LEU A 80 11.38 4.02 20.01
N GLY A 81 10.76 2.95 19.53
CA GLY A 81 10.67 1.68 20.27
C GLY A 81 9.56 1.66 21.31
N GLN A 82 9.18 2.80 21.87
CA GLN A 82 8.21 2.93 22.97
C GLN A 82 6.79 3.36 22.57
N VAL A 83 6.66 4.00 21.40
CA VAL A 83 5.40 4.56 20.90
C VAL A 83 4.93 3.74 19.71
N GLY A 84 3.76 3.11 19.84
CA GLY A 84 3.09 2.43 18.74
C GLY A 84 2.37 3.42 17.83
N MET A 85 2.45 3.20 16.51
CA MET A 85 1.59 3.86 15.52
C MET A 85 0.29 3.06 15.35
N ASP A 86 -0.54 3.01 16.39
CA ASP A 86 -1.64 2.04 16.52
C ASP A 86 -2.84 2.31 15.61
N ILE A 87 -2.94 3.52 15.06
CA ILE A 87 -3.96 3.88 14.07
C ILE A 87 -3.27 4.61 12.93
N MET A 88 -3.37 4.05 11.73
CA MET A 88 -2.82 4.62 10.51
C MET A 88 -3.86 4.44 9.41
N ARG A 89 -4.67 5.46 9.08
CA ARG A 89 -5.78 5.28 8.14
C ARG A 89 -6.23 6.57 7.45
N PRO A 90 -6.84 6.48 6.25
CA PRO A 90 -7.58 7.61 5.69
C PRO A 90 -8.77 7.97 6.60
N LEU A 91 -9.06 9.26 6.74
CA LEU A 91 -10.24 9.74 7.47
C LEU A 91 -11.48 9.69 6.58
N VAL A 92 -12.51 8.96 7.01
CA VAL A 92 -13.78 8.82 6.30
C VAL A 92 -14.44 10.19 6.09
N GLY A 93 -14.88 10.48 4.87
CA GLY A 93 -15.53 11.75 4.52
C GLY A 93 -14.58 12.94 4.44
N SER A 94 -13.26 12.72 4.53
CA SER A 94 -12.22 13.74 4.46
C SER A 94 -11.15 13.37 3.42
N ASP A 95 -10.26 14.32 3.13
CA ASP A 95 -9.15 14.18 2.20
C ASP A 95 -7.82 14.10 2.96
N ALA A 96 -7.82 13.44 4.12
CA ALA A 96 -6.67 13.38 5.02
C ALA A 96 -6.30 11.95 5.41
N TYR A 97 -5.00 11.74 5.65
CA TYR A 97 -4.48 10.54 6.29
C TYR A 97 -4.12 10.85 7.75
N SER A 98 -4.61 10.03 8.68
CA SER A 98 -4.41 10.18 10.12
C SER A 98 -3.45 9.13 10.64
N VAL A 99 -2.57 9.55 11.54
CA VAL A 99 -1.68 8.68 12.32
C VAL A 99 -1.85 9.01 13.80
N THR A 100 -2.15 8.01 14.61
CA THR A 100 -2.22 8.10 16.07
C THR A 100 -1.02 7.37 16.66
N GLY A 101 -0.25 8.10 17.47
CA GLY A 101 0.79 7.53 18.31
C GLY A 101 0.31 7.41 19.75
N ARG A 102 0.62 6.31 20.42
CA ARG A 102 0.41 6.11 21.86
C ARG A 102 1.66 5.51 22.48
N GLU A 103 1.91 5.85 23.73
CA GLU A 103 2.95 5.19 24.51
C GLU A 103 2.41 3.83 24.95
N ASP A 104 3.32 2.89 25.23
CA ASP A 104 3.00 1.69 26.00
C ASP A 104 2.57 2.06 27.45
N GLU A 105 2.25 1.05 28.25
CA GLU A 105 1.86 1.16 29.64
C GLU A 105 2.99 1.67 30.56
N ASN A 106 4.25 1.54 30.13
CA ASN A 106 5.42 2.01 30.86
C ASN A 106 5.67 3.51 30.66
N GLY A 107 5.22 4.04 29.52
CA GLY A 107 5.31 5.44 29.16
C GLY A 107 6.72 5.86 28.72
N VAL A 108 6.81 7.08 28.18
CA VAL A 108 8.09 7.62 27.66
C VAL A 108 8.59 8.73 28.58
N ALA A 109 9.84 8.65 29.01
CA ALA A 109 10.43 9.67 29.90
C ALA A 109 10.72 11.02 29.19
N GLY A 110 10.63 11.07 27.86
CA GLY A 110 10.99 12.21 27.03
C GLY A 110 9.98 12.49 25.92
N ASN A 111 10.13 13.66 25.30
CA ASN A 111 9.16 14.11 24.31
C ASN A 111 9.29 13.38 22.97
N TRP A 112 8.16 13.16 22.31
CA TRP A 112 8.07 12.59 20.98
C TRP A 112 6.99 13.28 20.14
N ALA A 113 7.16 13.22 18.82
CA ALA A 113 6.21 13.77 17.86
C ALA A 113 5.81 12.73 16.82
N VAL A 114 4.56 12.83 16.36
CA VAL A 114 4.06 12.10 15.19
C VAL A 114 4.15 13.01 13.99
N THR A 115 4.68 12.49 12.89
CA THR A 115 4.54 13.06 11.55
C THR A 115 3.59 12.19 10.76
N ALA A 116 2.44 12.72 10.34
CA ALA A 116 1.55 12.07 9.40
C ALA A 116 1.94 12.46 7.97
N SER A 117 1.74 11.54 7.02
CA SER A 117 1.97 11.74 5.60
C SER A 117 0.77 11.27 4.80
N ALA A 118 0.36 12.05 3.79
CA ALA A 118 -0.69 11.70 2.85
C ALA A 118 -0.14 11.73 1.42
N LEU A 119 -0.50 10.71 0.64
CA LEU A 119 -0.37 10.70 -0.81
C LEU A 119 -1.66 11.28 -1.39
N CYS A 120 -1.52 12.41 -2.08
CA CYS A 120 -2.62 13.20 -2.58
C CYS A 120 -2.58 13.23 -4.10
N ALA A 121 -3.70 12.96 -4.75
CA ALA A 121 -3.78 13.05 -6.21
C ALA A 121 -5.19 13.46 -6.66
N THR A 122 -5.33 13.88 -7.90
CA THR A 122 -6.65 13.87 -8.54
C THR A 122 -7.20 12.44 -8.46
N PRO A 123 -8.44 12.23 -7.99
CA PRO A 123 -8.95 10.88 -7.74
C PRO A 123 -8.82 10.02 -9.00
N PRO A 124 -8.09 8.89 -8.94
CA PRO A 124 -7.96 8.00 -10.08
C PRO A 124 -9.32 7.39 -10.47
N PRO A 125 -9.47 6.89 -11.71
CA PRO A 125 -10.69 6.22 -12.14
C PRO A 125 -11.13 5.15 -11.15
N GLY A 126 -12.41 5.20 -10.80
CA GLY A 126 -13.00 4.21 -9.93
C GLY A 126 -12.49 4.23 -8.48
N LEU A 127 -11.88 5.32 -8.00
CA LEU A 127 -11.47 5.45 -6.60
C LEU A 127 -12.63 5.15 -5.65
N VAL A 128 -12.41 4.24 -4.71
CA VAL A 128 -13.36 3.87 -3.66
C VAL A 128 -12.59 3.40 -2.42
N THR A 129 -13.11 3.75 -1.25
CA THR A 129 -12.58 3.26 0.03
C THR A 129 -13.56 2.24 0.59
N VAL A 130 -13.06 1.07 0.99
CA VAL A 130 -13.85 0.02 1.63
C VAL A 130 -13.21 -0.38 2.96
N SER A 131 -14.03 -0.56 3.99
CA SER A 131 -13.55 -0.90 5.33
C SER A 131 -14.28 -2.13 5.89
N GLY A 132 -13.72 -2.68 6.96
CA GLY A 132 -14.31 -3.74 7.76
C GLY A 132 -13.48 -3.99 9.01
N SER A 133 -13.96 -4.85 9.88
CA SER A 133 -13.31 -5.16 11.15
C SER A 133 -13.15 -6.67 11.32
N SER A 134 -12.08 -7.08 12.00
CA SER A 134 -11.94 -8.45 12.49
C SER A 134 -13.00 -8.77 13.54
N ALA A 135 -13.16 -10.06 13.86
CA ALA A 135 -13.77 -10.42 15.12
C ALA A 135 -12.89 -9.93 16.29
N PRO A 136 -13.49 -9.60 17.46
CA PRO A 136 -12.75 -9.40 18.69
C PRO A 136 -11.89 -10.62 19.04
N SER A 137 -10.65 -10.36 19.44
CA SER A 137 -9.65 -11.35 19.87
C SER A 137 -9.43 -11.28 21.38
N PHE A 138 -9.13 -12.43 21.95
CA PHE A 138 -8.53 -12.61 23.29
C PHE A 138 -7.12 -13.24 23.18
N GLY A 139 -6.60 -13.36 21.96
CA GLY A 139 -5.30 -13.94 21.68
C GLY A 139 -4.26 -12.87 21.41
N THR A 140 -2.99 -13.24 21.58
CA THR A 140 -1.82 -12.37 21.49
C THR A 140 -1.54 -11.81 20.09
N SER A 141 -2.27 -12.26 19.07
CA SER A 141 -2.21 -11.70 17.72
C SER A 141 -3.53 -11.85 17.00
N ASN A 142 -3.76 -10.99 16.01
CA ASN A 142 -4.94 -11.01 15.16
C ASN A 142 -4.59 -10.43 13.79
N TRP A 143 -5.39 -10.78 12.78
CA TRP A 143 -5.25 -10.22 11.45
C TRP A 143 -6.60 -10.12 10.76
N PHE A 144 -6.70 -9.23 9.79
CA PHE A 144 -7.89 -9.06 8.97
C PHE A 144 -7.53 -8.64 7.55
N GLU A 145 -8.19 -9.27 6.58
CA GLU A 145 -8.06 -8.92 5.18
C GLU A 145 -9.31 -8.20 4.70
N LYS A 146 -9.10 -7.09 3.98
CA LYS A 146 -10.17 -6.38 3.28
C LYS A 146 -9.91 -6.38 1.78
N SER A 147 -10.77 -7.09 1.05
CA SER A 147 -10.74 -7.11 -0.41
C SER A 147 -11.34 -5.84 -1.01
N CYS A 148 -10.74 -5.39 -2.11
CA CYS A 148 -11.30 -4.40 -3.01
C CYS A 148 -12.50 -4.97 -3.79
N PRO A 149 -13.42 -4.10 -4.27
CA PRO A 149 -14.46 -4.53 -5.19
C PRO A 149 -13.89 -5.21 -6.43
N ALA A 150 -14.68 -6.10 -7.05
CA ALA A 150 -14.27 -6.84 -8.24
C ALA A 150 -13.76 -5.90 -9.35
N GLY A 151 -12.63 -6.25 -9.95
CA GLY A 151 -11.98 -5.46 -11.00
C GLY A 151 -11.12 -4.28 -10.51
N LYS A 152 -11.07 -4.01 -9.20
CA LYS A 152 -10.24 -2.94 -8.62
C LYS A 152 -8.97 -3.48 -7.97
N HIS A 153 -7.95 -2.63 -7.94
CA HIS A 153 -6.68 -2.87 -7.26
C HIS A 153 -6.59 -2.06 -5.97
N ALA A 154 -5.96 -2.62 -4.95
CA ALA A 154 -5.66 -1.90 -3.71
C ALA A 154 -4.45 -0.99 -3.93
N ILE A 155 -4.64 0.31 -3.84
CA ILE A 155 -3.59 1.33 -4.05
C ILE A 155 -3.15 1.98 -2.74
N GLY A 156 -3.89 1.77 -1.64
CA GLY A 156 -3.53 2.26 -0.32
C GLY A 156 -4.19 1.44 0.79
N VAL A 157 -3.61 1.50 1.98
CA VAL A 157 -4.05 0.77 3.17
C VAL A 157 -4.22 1.71 4.36
N GLY A 158 -5.16 1.38 5.22
CA GLY A 158 -5.23 1.85 6.58
C GLY A 158 -5.55 0.71 7.55
N GLY A 159 -5.01 0.79 8.75
CA GLY A 159 -5.21 -0.11 9.87
C GLY A 159 -5.50 0.65 11.16
N ALA A 160 -6.23 0.04 12.07
CA ALA A 160 -6.38 0.52 13.44
C ALA A 160 -6.50 -0.65 14.41
N VAL A 161 -5.75 -0.59 15.50
CA VAL A 161 -6.03 -1.36 16.70
C VAL A 161 -7.14 -0.65 17.47
N VAL A 162 -8.16 -1.41 17.87
CA VAL A 162 -9.29 -0.90 18.65
C VAL A 162 -9.50 -1.77 19.88
N GLY A 163 -9.83 -1.15 21.02
CA GLY A 163 -10.00 -1.81 22.31
C GLY A 163 -8.88 -1.51 23.30
N ALA A 164 -7.62 -1.46 22.84
CA ALA A 164 -6.48 -1.04 23.65
C ALA A 164 -6.41 0.48 23.80
N SER A 165 -6.05 0.99 24.98
CA SER A 165 -6.00 2.43 25.29
C SER A 165 -4.60 3.05 25.19
N ASN A 166 -3.58 2.22 25.31
CA ASN A 166 -2.15 2.44 25.15
C ASN A 166 -1.65 1.52 24.01
N SER A 167 -0.34 1.40 23.84
CA SER A 167 0.31 0.49 22.89
C SER A 167 0.63 -0.91 23.44
N GLU A 168 -0.14 -1.43 24.40
CA GLU A 168 -0.11 -2.87 24.79
C GLU A 168 -0.53 -3.78 23.61
N VAL A 169 -1.24 -3.22 22.63
CA VAL A 169 -1.53 -3.85 21.33
C VAL A 169 -1.09 -2.91 20.22
N ILE A 170 -0.20 -3.40 19.35
CA ILE A 170 0.42 -2.61 18.28
C ILE A 170 -0.03 -3.07 16.89
N LEU A 171 0.00 -2.13 15.93
CA LEU A 171 -0.03 -2.48 14.51
C LEU A 171 1.36 -2.94 14.07
N GLU A 172 1.44 -4.16 13.57
CA GLU A 172 2.67 -4.72 12.99
C GLU A 172 2.64 -4.66 11.45
N ASP A 173 1.45 -4.89 10.87
CA ASP A 173 1.30 -5.05 9.43
C ASP A 173 0.24 -4.14 8.84
N LEU A 174 0.62 -3.46 7.76
CA LEU A 174 -0.26 -2.83 6.79
C LEU A 174 0.21 -3.23 5.40
N ARG A 175 -0.20 -4.43 4.97
CA ARG A 175 0.20 -5.03 3.70
C ARG A 175 -0.76 -4.63 2.59
N ILE A 176 -0.21 -4.29 1.42
CA ILE A 176 -0.99 -4.01 0.20
C ILE A 176 -0.75 -5.13 -0.81
N ASN A 177 -1.75 -5.99 -0.99
CA ASN A 177 -1.78 -6.98 -2.06
C ASN A 177 -2.37 -6.35 -3.34
N GLN A 178 -2.46 -7.13 -4.42
CA GLN A 178 -2.99 -6.63 -5.68
C GLN A 178 -4.46 -6.17 -5.55
N ASN A 179 -5.31 -6.97 -4.90
CA ASN A 179 -6.76 -6.75 -4.83
C ASN A 179 -7.29 -6.66 -3.40
N SER A 180 -6.41 -6.58 -2.40
CA SER A 180 -6.78 -6.53 -0.99
C SER A 180 -5.70 -5.86 -0.15
N VAL A 181 -6.05 -5.55 1.08
CA VAL A 181 -5.09 -5.17 2.11
C VAL A 181 -5.21 -6.10 3.30
N VAL A 182 -4.09 -6.36 3.97
CA VAL A 182 -4.05 -7.13 5.22
C VAL A 182 -3.54 -6.21 6.31
N VAL A 183 -4.26 -6.19 7.43
CA VAL A 183 -3.83 -5.53 8.66
C VAL A 183 -3.63 -6.60 9.71
N ALA A 184 -2.52 -6.53 10.44
CA ALA A 184 -2.25 -7.41 11.58
C ALA A 184 -1.71 -6.59 12.76
N GLY A 185 -1.94 -7.13 13.95
CA GLY A 185 -1.40 -6.61 15.18
C GLY A 185 -1.10 -7.72 16.16
N ALA A 186 -0.34 -7.36 17.18
CA ALA A 186 0.06 -8.24 18.27
C ALA A 186 -0.04 -7.49 19.59
N GLU A 187 -0.34 -8.24 20.64
CA GLU A 187 -0.08 -7.83 22.01
C GLU A 187 1.43 -7.77 22.22
N ASP A 188 1.91 -6.79 22.99
CA ASP A 188 3.33 -6.70 23.31
C ASP A 188 3.75 -7.73 24.37
N GLY A 189 5.00 -7.61 24.84
CA GLY A 189 5.59 -8.58 25.78
C GLY A 189 4.90 -8.68 27.14
N THR A 190 4.06 -7.70 27.53
CA THR A 190 3.33 -7.74 28.81
C THR A 190 1.90 -8.28 28.64
N GLY A 191 1.40 -8.30 27.41
CA GLY A 191 0.09 -8.85 27.05
C GLY A 191 -1.05 -7.86 27.27
N PHE A 192 -2.26 -8.20 26.79
CA PHE A 192 -3.45 -7.37 26.97
C PHE A 192 -4.61 -8.16 27.57
N ALA A 193 -5.20 -7.63 28.65
CA ALA A 193 -6.19 -8.39 29.44
C ALA A 193 -7.62 -8.33 28.86
N ASP A 194 -7.92 -7.34 28.01
CA ASP A 194 -9.24 -7.10 27.45
C ASP A 194 -9.34 -7.57 25.99
N THR A 195 -10.54 -7.49 25.41
CA THR A 195 -10.73 -7.78 23.99
C THR A 195 -10.29 -6.63 23.11
N TRP A 196 -9.66 -6.97 21.99
CA TRP A 196 -9.27 -6.01 20.96
C TRP A 196 -9.60 -6.53 19.56
N TRP A 197 -9.66 -5.63 18.58
CA TRP A 197 -9.89 -6.00 17.18
C TRP A 197 -9.18 -5.05 16.24
N LEU A 198 -9.17 -5.41 14.96
CA LEU A 198 -8.55 -4.63 13.90
C LEU A 198 -9.61 -4.05 12.98
N ASP A 199 -9.52 -2.76 12.70
CA ASP A 199 -10.18 -2.17 11.53
C ASP A 199 -9.19 -2.14 10.36
N ALA A 200 -9.59 -2.66 9.20
CA ALA A 200 -8.84 -2.51 7.96
C ALA A 200 -9.61 -1.64 6.97
N THR A 201 -8.88 -0.78 6.26
CA THR A 201 -9.39 0.07 5.18
C THR A 201 -8.54 -0.12 3.94
N ALA A 202 -9.15 -0.56 2.85
CA ALA A 202 -8.54 -0.59 1.53
C ALA A 202 -8.96 0.66 0.75
N ILE A 203 -7.98 1.38 0.21
CA ILE A 203 -8.21 2.39 -0.82
C ILE A 203 -7.99 1.70 -2.17
N CYS A 204 -9.05 1.64 -2.97
CA CYS A 204 -9.09 0.87 -4.19
C CYS A 204 -9.34 1.80 -5.39
N ALA A 205 -8.78 1.46 -6.54
CA ALA A 205 -9.07 2.15 -7.80
C ALA A 205 -9.10 1.14 -8.95
N ASP A 206 -9.49 1.58 -10.13
CA ASP A 206 -9.24 0.79 -11.34
C ASP A 206 -7.72 0.64 -11.53
N PRO A 207 -7.24 -0.45 -12.18
CA PRO A 207 -5.81 -0.70 -12.36
C PRO A 207 -5.07 0.54 -12.89
N LEU A 208 -4.01 0.95 -12.20
CA LEU A 208 -3.28 2.16 -12.58
C LEU A 208 -2.40 1.91 -13.82
N PRO A 209 -2.17 2.90 -14.69
CA PRO A 209 -1.26 2.75 -15.81
C PRO A 209 0.17 2.41 -15.36
N GLY A 210 0.72 1.31 -15.87
CA GLY A 210 2.08 0.88 -15.52
C GLY A 210 2.23 0.44 -14.05
N GLU A 211 1.14 0.03 -13.41
CA GLU A 211 1.14 -0.37 -12.00
C GLU A 211 2.10 -1.54 -11.72
N GLN A 212 2.91 -1.39 -10.67
CA GLN A 212 3.87 -2.36 -10.18
C GLN A 212 3.87 -2.36 -8.65
N ARG A 213 4.16 -3.51 -8.05
CA ARG A 213 4.42 -3.63 -6.61
C ARG A 213 5.90 -3.88 -6.40
N VAL A 214 6.54 -2.97 -5.67
CA VAL A 214 7.93 -3.17 -5.21
C VAL A 214 7.87 -3.56 -3.75
N ILE A 215 8.52 -4.67 -3.43
CA ILE A 215 8.62 -5.22 -2.08
C ILE A 215 10.10 -5.42 -1.82
N ASP A 216 10.57 -4.94 -0.67
CA ASP A 216 11.95 -5.14 -0.24
C ASP A 216 12.03 -5.43 1.25
N ASP A 217 13.01 -6.22 1.65
CA ASP A 217 13.20 -6.73 3.02
C ASP A 217 14.50 -6.17 3.62
N SER A 218 14.46 -5.80 4.90
CA SER A 218 15.70 -5.61 5.66
C SER A 218 16.37 -6.95 5.97
N VAL A 219 17.59 -6.88 6.51
CA VAL A 219 18.37 -8.06 6.91
C VAL A 219 17.71 -8.76 8.09
N TYR A 220 17.36 -10.04 7.96
CA TYR A 220 16.85 -10.85 9.07
C TYR A 220 17.92 -11.06 10.15
N SER A 221 17.78 -10.39 11.29
CA SER A 221 18.80 -10.32 12.35
C SER A 221 18.21 -9.90 13.70
N SER A 222 19.02 -9.98 14.75
CA SER A 222 18.70 -9.53 16.11
C SER A 222 19.15 -8.08 16.37
N ALA A 223 19.18 -7.24 15.33
CA ALA A 223 19.57 -5.84 15.48
C ALA A 223 18.38 -5.04 16.04
N GLY A 224 18.59 -4.26 17.10
CA GLY A 224 17.54 -3.48 17.78
C GLY A 224 16.82 -2.43 16.92
N VAL A 225 17.33 -2.14 15.73
CA VAL A 225 16.69 -1.27 14.74
C VAL A 225 16.89 -1.87 13.36
N GLN A 226 15.83 -1.85 12.56
CA GLN A 226 15.93 -2.19 11.14
C GLN A 226 15.15 -1.23 10.28
N SER A 227 15.71 -0.97 9.10
CA SER A 227 15.09 -0.12 8.09
C SER A 227 15.32 -0.69 6.70
N VAL A 228 14.35 -0.49 5.82
CA VAL A 228 14.42 -0.85 4.41
C VAL A 228 13.70 0.21 3.57
N THR A 229 14.09 0.30 2.30
CA THR A 229 13.45 1.17 1.33
C THR A 229 12.97 0.39 0.11
N ALA A 230 11.70 0.54 -0.25
CA ALA A 230 11.20 0.09 -1.55
C ALA A 230 11.25 1.27 -2.54
N THR A 231 12.03 1.11 -3.62
CA THR A 231 12.22 2.16 -4.63
C THR A 231 11.44 1.84 -5.91
N CYS A 232 10.56 2.74 -6.32
CA CYS A 232 9.80 2.63 -7.55
C CYS A 232 10.72 2.66 -8.79
N PRO A 233 10.47 1.82 -9.82
CA PRO A 233 11.29 1.78 -11.01
C PRO A 233 11.27 3.10 -11.81
N PRO A 234 12.29 3.35 -12.66
CA PRO A 234 12.35 4.54 -13.49
C PRO A 234 11.05 4.77 -14.27
N GLY A 235 10.57 6.01 -14.26
CA GLY A 235 9.32 6.38 -14.93
C GLY A 235 8.05 6.19 -14.09
N THR A 236 8.16 5.62 -12.88
CA THR A 236 7.02 5.44 -11.96
C THR A 236 7.17 6.25 -10.68
N ARG A 237 6.07 6.46 -9.95
CA ARG A 237 5.98 7.16 -8.66
C ARG A 237 5.18 6.38 -7.64
N VAL A 238 5.41 6.66 -6.36
CA VAL A 238 4.71 6.03 -5.23
C VAL A 238 3.25 6.50 -5.18
N HIS A 239 2.33 5.56 -5.30
CA HIS A 239 0.89 5.73 -5.16
C HIS A 239 0.33 5.10 -3.88
N GLY A 240 1.11 4.22 -3.24
CA GLY A 240 0.72 3.50 -2.04
C GLY A 240 1.92 3.09 -1.19
N VAL A 241 1.70 3.05 0.12
CA VAL A 241 2.69 2.75 1.15
C VAL A 241 2.15 1.61 2.00
N GLY A 242 2.95 0.59 2.24
CA GLY A 242 2.70 -0.44 3.25
C GLY A 242 3.98 -0.86 3.96
N GLY A 243 3.81 -1.57 5.06
CA GLY A 243 4.89 -2.04 5.93
C GLY A 243 4.47 -3.29 6.68
N GLU A 244 5.42 -4.15 7.00
CA GLU A 244 5.22 -5.40 7.74
C GLU A 244 6.43 -5.60 8.67
N ILE A 245 6.18 -6.10 9.88
CA ILE A 245 7.21 -6.60 10.79
C ILE A 245 7.10 -8.13 10.75
N LEU A 246 8.21 -8.81 10.47
CA LEU A 246 8.26 -10.28 10.46
C LEU A 246 9.06 -10.78 11.66
N GLY A 247 8.37 -11.49 12.56
CA GLY A 247 8.97 -12.14 13.74
C GLY A 247 9.31 -11.17 14.87
N GLY A 248 8.56 -10.07 15.02
CA GLY A 248 8.74 -9.10 16.10
C GLY A 248 7.96 -9.43 17.38
N ASP A 249 7.01 -10.36 17.31
CA ASP A 249 6.20 -10.90 18.42
C ASP A 249 5.67 -9.81 19.39
N GLY A 250 5.19 -8.69 18.86
CA GLY A 250 4.67 -7.56 19.64
C GLY A 250 5.72 -6.68 20.32
N GLN A 251 6.98 -7.09 20.34
CA GLN A 251 8.10 -6.39 20.98
C GLN A 251 8.91 -5.52 20.01
N VAL A 252 8.45 -5.38 18.77
CA VAL A 252 9.05 -4.52 17.75
C VAL A 252 7.98 -3.58 17.23
N ARG A 253 8.22 -2.27 17.32
CA ARG A 253 7.21 -1.25 16.99
C ARG A 253 7.59 -0.51 15.71
N LEU A 254 6.63 -0.35 14.79
CA LEU A 254 6.81 0.49 13.60
C LEU A 254 7.12 1.93 14.04
N THR A 255 8.25 2.47 13.60
CA THR A 255 8.66 3.86 13.89
C THR A 255 8.59 4.76 12.65
N GLU A 256 8.62 4.18 11.45
CA GLU A 256 8.42 4.90 10.20
C GLU A 256 7.79 3.96 9.17
N MET A 257 6.74 4.41 8.49
CA MET A 257 6.15 3.75 7.33
C MET A 257 5.52 4.85 6.49
N ARG A 258 6.26 5.40 5.52
CA ARG A 258 5.79 6.50 4.66
C ARG A 258 6.59 6.61 3.37
N ALA A 259 6.05 7.37 2.41
CA ALA A 259 6.83 7.84 1.27
C ALA A 259 7.79 8.96 1.72
N THR A 260 9.09 8.78 1.53
CA THR A 260 10.13 9.77 1.86
C THR A 260 10.52 10.64 0.65
N SER A 261 10.21 10.16 -0.55
CA SER A 261 10.25 10.91 -1.80
C SER A 261 9.14 10.44 -2.73
N SER A 262 8.99 11.06 -3.91
CA SER A 262 7.99 10.62 -4.90
C SER A 262 8.22 9.21 -5.45
N THR A 263 9.36 8.59 -5.15
CA THR A 263 9.80 7.29 -5.69
C THR A 263 10.23 6.30 -4.63
N VAL A 264 10.23 6.67 -3.35
CA VAL A 264 10.77 5.84 -2.26
C VAL A 264 9.79 5.75 -1.12
N VAL A 265 9.49 4.51 -0.71
CA VAL A 265 8.85 4.17 0.56
C VAL A 265 9.93 3.72 1.53
N THR A 266 9.90 4.26 2.75
CA THR A 266 10.77 3.83 3.86
C THR A 266 9.93 3.19 4.93
N VAL A 267 10.38 2.03 5.39
CA VAL A 267 9.87 1.36 6.60
C VAL A 267 11.01 1.22 7.60
N ARG A 268 10.73 1.54 8.86
CA ARG A 268 11.65 1.36 9.98
C ARG A 268 10.86 0.89 11.20
N ALA A 269 11.44 -0.05 11.93
CA ALA A 269 10.95 -0.45 13.24
C ALA A 269 12.11 -0.52 14.22
N MET A 270 11.78 -0.56 15.51
CA MET A 270 12.72 -0.61 16.61
C MET A 270 12.15 -1.54 17.68
N GLU A 271 13.02 -2.32 18.30
CA GLU A 271 12.66 -3.11 19.48
C GLU A 271 12.14 -2.20 20.59
N ASP A 272 11.30 -2.76 21.45
CA ASP A 272 10.90 -2.14 22.69
C ASP A 272 12.12 -1.90 23.62
N GLU A 273 11.86 -1.23 24.74
CA GLU A 273 12.81 -0.80 25.75
C GLU A 273 13.52 -1.95 26.43
N ASN A 274 12.87 -3.12 26.47
CA ASN A 274 13.38 -4.34 27.07
C ASN A 274 14.18 -5.17 26.06
N GLY A 275 14.11 -4.80 24.77
CA GLY A 275 14.75 -5.47 23.66
C GLY A 275 14.02 -6.75 23.26
N PHE A 276 14.38 -7.29 22.09
CA PHE A 276 13.83 -8.55 21.58
C PHE A 276 14.93 -9.59 21.42
N SER A 277 14.68 -10.80 21.92
CA SER A 277 15.69 -11.88 21.91
C SER A 277 15.76 -12.66 20.59
N GLY A 278 14.76 -12.49 19.72
CA GLY A 278 14.66 -13.17 18.43
C GLY A 278 15.30 -12.41 17.27
N ASN A 279 15.31 -13.06 16.11
CA ASN A 279 15.60 -12.39 14.85
C ASN A 279 14.30 -11.91 14.22
N TRP A 280 14.34 -10.70 13.67
CA TRP A 280 13.20 -10.09 13.00
C TRP A 280 13.65 -9.38 11.73
N LYS A 281 12.71 -8.85 10.96
CA LYS A 281 12.97 -7.89 9.87
C LYS A 281 11.75 -7.02 9.62
N VAL A 282 11.96 -5.92 8.90
CA VAL A 282 10.89 -5.13 8.30
C VAL A 282 10.84 -5.34 6.80
N ARG A 283 9.63 -5.21 6.25
CA ARG A 283 9.39 -5.22 4.81
C ARG A 283 8.67 -3.96 4.40
N ALA A 284 9.13 -3.33 3.33
CA ALA A 284 8.48 -2.18 2.70
C ALA A 284 7.66 -2.63 1.49
N TYR A 285 6.47 -2.05 1.35
CA TYR A 285 5.62 -2.18 0.17
C TYR A 285 5.45 -0.80 -0.49
N ALA A 286 5.78 -0.71 -1.78
CA ALA A 286 5.47 0.44 -2.61
C ALA A 286 4.54 0.03 -3.75
N VAL A 287 3.40 0.72 -3.86
CA VAL A 287 2.59 0.70 -5.08
C VAL A 287 3.15 1.77 -6.00
N CYS A 288 3.68 1.35 -7.14
CA CYS A 288 4.29 2.23 -8.14
C CYS A 288 3.42 2.26 -9.38
N ALA A 289 3.25 3.41 -10.00
CA ALA A 289 2.59 3.54 -11.30
C ALA A 289 3.20 4.72 -12.05
N ASN A 290 2.96 4.80 -13.36
CA ASN A 290 3.47 5.90 -14.20
C ASN A 290 3.02 7.26 -13.69
#